data_AF-A0AA86RDP2-F1
#
_entry.id   AF-A0AA86RDP2-F1
#
_cell.length_a   1.000
_cell.length_b   1.000
_cell.length_c   1.000
_cell.angle_alpha   90.00
_cell.angle_beta   90.00
_cell.angle_gamma   90.00
#
_symmetry.space_group_name_H-M   'P 1'
#
loop_
_entity.id
_entity.type
_entity.pdbx_description
1 polymer ?
#
loop_
_entity_poly.entity_id
_entity_poly.type
_entity_poly.pdbx_seq_one_letter_code
_entity_poly.pdbx_strand_id
1 'polypeptide(L)'
;MPKKCLCSQIPNIVRRLEALEDAEVQYEEDPNIIEREKYLNQFEASLEEAEQANKKKTEELVKVSNQVSSLSKEIKNLQAQVPVSKEQTEMLEQNQKILDTYTQTWQLTNQVFTQMYTQLQPLFALPDLKQSNIAMFEGIQHLGKGLLVMAQAIDSMKKQQEQGEEGEQGEEEQEQQ
;
A
#
# COMPACT_ATOMS: atom_id res chain seq x y z
N MET A 1 24.72 -0.36 59.33
CA MET A 1 23.52 -0.67 58.51
C MET A 1 23.67 -2.08 57.96
N PRO A 2 22.76 -3.02 58.24
CA PRO A 2 22.88 -4.39 57.72
C PRO A 2 22.48 -4.40 56.25
N LYS A 3 23.34 -4.94 55.39
CA LYS A 3 23.05 -5.16 53.97
C LYS A 3 22.01 -6.27 53.86
N LYS A 4 20.80 -5.95 53.39
CA LYS A 4 19.77 -6.97 53.07
C LYS A 4 20.36 -7.94 52.04
N CYS A 5 20.46 -9.23 52.37
CA CYS A 5 20.91 -10.26 51.43
C CYS A 5 19.79 -10.44 50.39
N LEU A 6 20.06 -10.15 49.12
CA LEU A 6 19.14 -10.44 48.00
C LEU A 6 18.84 -11.94 47.83
N CYS A 7 19.57 -12.76 48.58
CA CYS A 7 19.55 -14.21 48.67
C CYS A 7 18.14 -14.78 48.97
N SER A 8 17.29 -14.06 49.71
CA SER A 8 15.91 -14.47 49.99
C SER A 8 14.93 -14.15 48.86
N GLN A 9 15.32 -13.31 47.89
CA GLN A 9 14.49 -12.95 46.75
C GLN A 9 14.76 -13.84 45.52
N ILE A 10 15.91 -14.51 45.48
CA ILE A 10 16.32 -15.41 44.38
C ILE A 10 15.22 -16.44 44.04
N PRO A 11 14.58 -17.14 45.00
CA PRO A 11 13.55 -18.13 44.66
C PRO A 11 12.30 -17.51 44.00
N ASN A 12 11.94 -16.28 44.39
CA ASN A 12 10.82 -15.57 43.77
C ASN A 12 11.16 -15.04 42.39
N ILE A 13 12.41 -14.63 42.17
CA ILE A 13 12.88 -14.17 40.85
C ILE A 13 12.89 -15.35 39.86
N VAL A 14 13.43 -16.51 40.27
CA VAL A 14 13.46 -17.71 39.42
C VAL A 14 12.05 -18.16 39.03
N ARG A 15 11.12 -18.22 39.99
CA ARG A 15 9.74 -18.61 39.71
C ARG A 15 9.01 -17.63 38.78
N ARG A 16 9.32 -16.34 38.84
CA ARG A 16 8.77 -15.34 37.91
C ARG A 16 9.36 -15.47 36.51
N LEU A 17 10.65 -15.80 36.40
CA LEU A 17 11.28 -16.05 35.11
C LEU A 17 10.71 -17.31 34.44
N GLU A 18 10.51 -18.39 35.20
CA GLU A 18 9.86 -19.61 34.69
C GLU A 18 8.43 -19.32 34.20
N ALA A 19 7.64 -18.53 34.96
CA ALA A 19 6.29 -18.16 34.55
C ALA A 19 6.25 -17.25 33.30
N LEU A 20 7.28 -16.40 33.11
CA LEU A 20 7.41 -15.56 31.91
C LEU A 20 7.82 -16.41 30.70
N GLU A 21 8.72 -17.36 30.87
CA GLU A 21 9.12 -18.31 29.83
C GLU A 21 7.92 -19.16 29.39
N ASP A 22 7.12 -19.68 30.33
CA ASP A 22 5.90 -20.42 30.02
C ASP A 22 4.83 -19.55 29.31
N ALA A 23 4.71 -18.27 29.67
CA ALA A 23 3.77 -17.34 29.04
C ALA A 23 4.21 -16.94 27.63
N GLU A 24 5.51 -16.75 27.41
CA GLU A 24 6.09 -16.45 26.09
C GLU A 24 5.87 -17.61 25.12
N VAL A 25 6.07 -18.86 25.58
CA VAL A 25 5.79 -20.07 24.80
C VAL A 25 4.29 -20.18 24.46
N GLN A 26 3.38 -19.84 25.38
CA GLN A 26 1.94 -19.87 25.10
C GLN A 26 1.49 -18.79 24.11
N TYR A 27 2.15 -17.62 24.10
CA TYR A 27 1.84 -16.56 23.14
C TYR A 27 2.33 -16.91 21.73
N GLU A 28 3.48 -17.57 21.60
CA GLU A 28 3.95 -18.11 20.31
C GLU A 28 3.06 -19.26 19.78
N GLU A 29 2.40 -20.00 20.67
CA GLU A 29 1.48 -21.08 20.32
C GLU A 29 -0.01 -20.66 20.25
N ASP A 30 -0.34 -19.36 20.43
CA ASP A 30 -1.73 -18.90 20.35
C ASP A 30 -2.30 -19.14 18.95
N PRO A 31 -3.30 -20.01 18.79
CA PRO A 31 -3.86 -20.37 17.49
C PRO A 31 -4.44 -19.16 16.74
N ASN A 32 -4.92 -18.12 17.44
CA ASN A 32 -5.42 -16.90 16.79
C ASN A 32 -4.30 -16.07 16.17
N ILE A 33 -3.12 -16.03 16.81
CA ILE A 33 -1.96 -15.29 16.29
C ILE A 33 -1.40 -16.01 15.06
N ILE A 34 -1.27 -17.33 15.14
CA ILE A 34 -0.80 -18.17 14.02
C ILE A 34 -1.75 -18.08 12.82
N GLU A 35 -3.07 -18.12 13.03
CA GLU A 35 -4.05 -18.02 11.96
C GLU A 35 -4.04 -16.62 11.31
N ARG A 36 -3.86 -15.58 12.12
CA ARG A 36 -3.74 -14.20 11.65
C ARG A 36 -2.46 -13.97 10.84
N GLU A 37 -1.31 -14.45 11.29
CA GLU A 37 -0.05 -14.36 10.53
C GLU A 37 -0.14 -15.13 9.21
N LYS A 38 -0.77 -16.31 9.22
CA LYS A 38 -1.02 -17.07 8.00
C LYS A 38 -1.90 -16.30 7.01
N TYR A 39 -2.96 -15.65 7.50
CA TYR A 39 -3.82 -14.80 6.66
C TYR A 39 -3.05 -13.62 6.07
N LEU A 40 -2.23 -12.93 6.88
CA LEU A 40 -1.41 -11.81 6.43
C LEU A 40 -0.41 -12.24 5.36
N ASN A 41 0.30 -13.35 5.57
CA ASN A 41 1.24 -13.89 4.59
C ASN A 41 0.55 -14.28 3.26
N GLN A 42 -0.65 -14.86 3.32
CA GLN A 42 -1.44 -15.16 2.13
C GLN A 42 -1.91 -13.89 1.40
N PHE A 43 -2.27 -12.86 2.17
CA PHE A 43 -2.68 -11.57 1.61
C PHE A 43 -1.52 -10.83 0.95
N GLU A 44 -0.33 -10.83 1.56
CA GLU A 44 0.90 -10.27 0.97
C GLU A 44 1.27 -11.00 -0.32
N ALA A 45 1.22 -12.33 -0.35
CA ALA A 45 1.48 -13.11 -1.57
C ALA A 45 0.47 -12.77 -2.68
N SER A 46 -0.81 -12.63 -2.34
CA SER A 46 -1.85 -12.24 -3.31
C SER A 46 -1.64 -10.83 -3.86
N LEU A 47 -1.18 -9.89 -3.02
CA LEU A 47 -0.83 -8.53 -3.44
C LEU A 47 0.37 -8.52 -4.39
N GLU A 48 1.40 -9.32 -4.12
CA GLU A 48 2.57 -9.42 -4.98
C GLU A 48 2.21 -9.98 -6.37
N GLU A 49 1.38 -11.03 -6.42
CA GLU A 49 0.84 -11.55 -7.68
C GLU A 49 0.04 -10.49 -8.44
N ALA A 50 -0.80 -9.72 -7.73
CA ALA A 50 -1.56 -8.63 -8.33
C ALA A 50 -0.65 -7.52 -8.86
N GLU A 51 0.42 -7.14 -8.15
CA GLU A 51 1.40 -6.14 -8.59
C GLU A 51 2.12 -6.60 -9.88
N GLN A 52 2.54 -7.86 -9.94
CA GLN A 52 3.16 -8.43 -11.14
C GLN A 52 2.19 -8.45 -12.34
N ALA A 53 0.94 -8.87 -12.11
CA ALA A 53 -0.09 -8.86 -13.14
C ALA A 53 -0.37 -7.44 -13.66
N ASN A 54 -0.40 -6.45 -12.75
CA ASN A 54 -0.66 -5.06 -13.10
C ASN A 54 0.51 -4.44 -13.88
N LYS A 55 1.75 -4.77 -13.51
CA LYS A 55 2.94 -4.39 -14.27
C LYS A 55 2.90 -4.93 -15.69
N LYS A 56 2.56 -6.21 -15.88
CA LYS A 56 2.41 -6.81 -17.20
C LYS A 56 1.33 -6.12 -18.04
N LYS A 57 0.17 -5.84 -17.45
CA LYS A 57 -0.90 -5.09 -18.13
C LYS A 57 -0.48 -3.67 -18.51
N THR A 58 0.31 -3.01 -17.66
CA THR A 58 0.85 -1.68 -17.96
C THR A 58 1.79 -1.71 -19.16
N GLU A 59 2.68 -2.70 -19.23
CA GLU A 59 3.55 -2.91 -20.39
C GLU A 59 2.76 -3.20 -21.67
N GLU A 60 1.69 -3.99 -21.58
CA GLU A 60 0.77 -4.24 -22.70
C GLU A 60 0.04 -2.96 -23.15
N LEU A 61 -0.46 -2.15 -22.22
CA LEU A 61 -1.07 -0.85 -22.51
C LEU A 61 -0.10 0.11 -23.21
N VAL A 62 1.17 0.15 -22.80
CA VAL A 62 2.20 0.94 -23.47
C VAL A 62 2.41 0.46 -24.90
N LYS A 63 2.45 -0.87 -25.14
CA LYS A 63 2.59 -1.43 -26.49
C LYS A 63 1.40 -1.05 -27.37
N VAL A 64 0.17 -1.20 -26.87
CA VAL A 64 -1.06 -0.83 -27.60
C VAL A 64 -1.08 0.67 -27.87
N SER A 65 -0.71 1.51 -26.91
CA SER A 65 -0.61 2.97 -27.09
C SER A 65 0.36 3.34 -28.21
N ASN A 66 1.53 2.71 -28.25
CA ASN A 66 2.51 2.91 -29.32
C ASN A 66 1.99 2.44 -30.68
N GLN A 67 1.29 1.30 -30.74
CA GLN A 67 0.65 0.81 -31.97
C GLN A 67 -0.44 1.78 -32.48
N VAL A 68 -1.29 2.27 -31.59
CA VAL A 68 -2.32 3.27 -31.93
C VAL A 68 -1.68 4.55 -32.44
N SER A 69 -0.59 5.01 -31.83
CA SER A 69 0.16 6.18 -32.32
C SER A 69 0.75 5.96 -33.71
N SER A 70 1.31 4.77 -33.98
CA SER A 70 1.82 4.41 -35.31
C SER A 70 0.71 4.39 -36.35
N LEU A 71 -0.40 3.70 -36.05
CA LEU A 71 -1.56 3.62 -36.94
C LEU A 71 -2.17 5.00 -37.19
N SER A 72 -2.25 5.86 -36.18
CA SER A 72 -2.73 7.23 -36.34
C SER A 72 -1.84 8.05 -37.28
N LYS A 73 -0.50 7.87 -37.23
CA LYS A 73 0.44 8.50 -38.17
C LYS A 73 0.25 7.97 -39.60
N GLU A 74 0.08 6.66 -39.76
CA GLU A 74 -0.17 6.04 -41.07
C GLU A 74 -1.50 6.52 -41.67
N ILE A 75 -2.57 6.60 -40.88
CA ILE A 75 -3.87 7.14 -41.30
C ILE A 75 -3.71 8.59 -41.76
N LYS A 76 -3.01 9.45 -41.01
CA LYS A 76 -2.75 10.84 -41.41
C LYS A 76 -1.97 10.93 -42.72
N ASN A 77 -0.98 10.06 -42.92
CA ASN A 77 -0.22 10.01 -44.17
C ASN A 77 -1.08 9.54 -45.36
N LEU A 78 -1.96 8.56 -45.15
CA LEU A 78 -2.89 8.06 -46.18
C LEU A 78 -3.96 9.11 -46.54
N GLN A 79 -4.51 9.82 -45.54
CA GLN A 79 -5.42 10.94 -45.76
C GLN A 79 -4.80 12.06 -46.60
N ALA A 80 -3.51 12.31 -46.45
CA ALA A 80 -2.80 13.31 -47.25
C ALA A 80 -2.61 12.89 -48.72
N GLN A 81 -2.74 11.59 -49.04
CA GLN A 81 -2.48 11.04 -50.38
C GLN A 81 -3.75 10.66 -51.14
N VAL A 82 -4.91 10.54 -50.48
CA VAL A 82 -6.17 10.10 -51.10
C VAL A 82 -7.21 11.23 -51.02
N PRO A 83 -7.87 11.63 -52.13
CA PRO A 83 -9.05 12.48 -52.04
C PRO A 83 -10.16 11.70 -51.33
N VAL A 84 -10.35 12.03 -50.05
CA VAL A 84 -11.29 11.38 -49.13
C VAL A 84 -12.72 11.82 -49.47
N SER A 85 -13.68 10.89 -49.52
CA SER A 85 -15.10 11.27 -49.68
C SER A 85 -15.58 12.06 -48.45
N LYS A 86 -16.57 12.94 -48.61
CA LYS A 86 -17.13 13.75 -47.51
C LYS A 86 -17.48 12.92 -46.27
N GLU A 87 -18.05 11.73 -46.47
CA GLU A 87 -18.42 10.78 -45.40
C GLU A 87 -17.21 10.26 -44.60
N GLN A 88 -16.09 9.96 -45.29
CA GLN A 88 -14.87 9.52 -44.62
C GLN A 88 -14.19 10.66 -43.86
N THR A 89 -14.27 11.90 -44.38
CA THR A 89 -13.79 13.10 -43.67
C THR A 89 -14.58 13.36 -42.38
N GLU A 90 -15.91 13.25 -42.43
CA GLU A 90 -16.76 13.41 -41.23
C GLU A 90 -16.49 12.32 -40.18
N MET A 91 -16.32 11.05 -40.60
CA MET A 91 -15.96 9.96 -39.69
C MET A 91 -14.58 10.18 -39.04
N LEU A 92 -13.62 10.71 -39.80
CA LEU A 92 -12.29 11.04 -39.27
C LEU A 92 -12.32 12.21 -38.29
N GLU A 93 -13.12 13.25 -38.55
CA GLU A 93 -13.33 14.35 -37.60
C GLU A 93 -14.00 13.87 -36.30
N GLN A 94 -14.97 12.96 -36.39
CA GLN A 94 -15.58 12.34 -35.21
C GLN A 94 -14.58 11.51 -34.41
N ASN A 95 -13.77 10.68 -35.07
CA ASN A 95 -12.72 9.90 -34.40
C ASN A 95 -11.68 10.81 -33.73
N GLN A 96 -11.33 11.94 -34.36
CA GLN A 96 -10.45 12.95 -33.79
C GLN A 96 -11.05 13.54 -32.50
N LYS A 97 -12.34 13.92 -32.53
CA LYS A 97 -13.05 14.42 -31.34
C LYS A 97 -13.11 13.39 -30.21
N ILE A 98 -13.29 12.11 -30.52
CA ILE A 98 -13.27 11.03 -29.53
C ILE A 98 -11.89 10.95 -28.89
N LEU A 99 -10.81 10.92 -29.68
CA LEU A 99 -9.44 10.89 -29.17
C LEU A 99 -9.11 12.10 -28.30
N ASP A 100 -9.56 13.29 -28.71
CA ASP A 100 -9.35 14.53 -27.94
C ASP A 100 -10.10 14.46 -26.60
N THR A 101 -11.34 13.95 -26.60
CA THR A 101 -12.14 13.76 -25.38
C THR A 101 -11.50 12.76 -24.43
N TYR A 102 -10.99 11.63 -24.94
CA TYR A 102 -10.27 10.65 -24.13
C TYR A 102 -8.99 11.25 -23.53
N THR A 103 -8.26 12.04 -24.30
CA THR A 103 -7.03 12.71 -23.84
C THR A 103 -7.35 13.71 -22.73
N GLN A 104 -8.39 14.53 -22.88
CA GLN A 104 -8.82 15.48 -21.86
C GLN A 104 -9.30 14.78 -20.59
N THR A 105 -10.09 13.71 -20.74
CA THR A 105 -10.59 12.92 -19.61
C THR A 105 -9.42 12.28 -18.85
N TRP A 106 -8.43 11.75 -19.56
CA TRP A 106 -7.20 11.20 -18.97
C TRP A 106 -6.42 12.26 -18.18
N GLN A 107 -6.20 13.43 -18.78
CA GLN A 107 -5.49 14.54 -18.12
C GLN A 107 -6.21 15.01 -16.86
N LEU A 108 -7.53 15.19 -16.93
CA LEU A 108 -8.34 15.57 -15.77
C LEU A 108 -8.24 14.51 -14.66
N THR A 109 -8.32 13.23 -15.03
CA THR A 109 -8.23 12.12 -14.08
C THR A 109 -6.87 12.09 -13.38
N ASN A 110 -5.77 12.21 -14.13
CA ASN A 110 -4.42 12.33 -13.58
C ASN A 110 -4.28 13.54 -12.66
N GLN A 111 -4.88 14.67 -13.01
CA GLN A 111 -4.82 15.89 -12.19
C GLN A 111 -5.57 15.70 -10.87
N VAL A 112 -6.81 15.20 -10.90
CA VAL A 112 -7.62 14.93 -9.71
C VAL A 112 -6.91 13.91 -8.82
N PHE A 113 -6.38 12.84 -9.42
CA PHE A 113 -5.61 11.84 -8.69
C PHE A 113 -4.37 12.45 -8.01
N THR A 114 -3.58 13.25 -8.73
CA THR A 114 -2.37 13.87 -8.17
C THR A 114 -2.72 14.77 -6.98
N GLN A 115 -3.81 15.54 -7.07
CA GLN A 115 -4.29 16.36 -5.97
C GLN A 115 -4.65 15.51 -4.74
N MET A 116 -5.39 14.41 -4.93
CA MET A 116 -5.70 13.49 -3.83
C MET A 116 -4.42 12.87 -3.25
N TYR A 117 -3.48 12.45 -4.10
CA TYR A 117 -2.22 11.87 -3.67
C TYR A 117 -1.41 12.82 -2.79
N THR A 118 -1.28 14.09 -3.16
CA THR A 118 -0.58 15.09 -2.34
C THR A 118 -1.25 15.31 -0.98
N GLN A 119 -2.57 15.18 -0.89
CA GLN A 119 -3.28 15.24 0.40
C GLN A 119 -3.00 14.02 1.28
N LEU A 120 -2.85 12.84 0.67
CA LEU A 120 -2.54 11.58 1.37
C LEU A 120 -1.04 11.42 1.69
N GLN A 121 -0.17 12.12 0.96
CA GLN A 121 1.27 12.07 1.10
C GLN A 121 1.78 12.20 2.56
N PRO A 122 1.38 13.22 3.35
CA PRO A 122 1.83 13.34 4.73
C PRO A 122 1.27 12.26 5.66
N LEU A 123 0.08 11.71 5.36
CA LEU A 123 -0.56 10.70 6.20
C LEU A 123 0.12 9.33 6.09
N PHE A 124 0.66 9.01 4.91
CA PHE A 124 1.27 7.72 4.62
C PHE A 124 2.78 7.80 4.31
N ALA A 125 3.40 8.96 4.55
CA ALA A 125 4.82 9.22 4.23
C ALA A 125 5.20 8.82 2.79
N LEU A 126 4.34 9.15 1.82
CA LEU A 126 4.50 8.72 0.43
C LEU A 126 5.60 9.52 -0.28
N PRO A 127 6.33 8.90 -1.23
CA PRO A 127 7.33 9.60 -2.04
C PRO A 127 6.69 10.60 -3.02
N ASP A 128 7.48 11.55 -3.52
CA ASP A 128 6.99 12.51 -4.51
C ASP A 128 6.67 11.84 -5.85
N LEU A 129 5.52 12.20 -6.42
CA LEU A 129 5.15 11.80 -7.77
C LEU A 129 5.79 12.71 -8.81
N LYS A 130 6.46 12.09 -9.79
CA LYS A 130 6.92 12.82 -10.97
C LYS A 130 5.73 13.13 -11.86
N GLN A 131 5.62 14.38 -12.29
CA GLN A 131 4.56 14.81 -13.19
C GLN A 131 4.73 14.12 -14.56
N SER A 132 3.93 13.09 -14.81
CA SER A 132 4.01 12.27 -16.00
C SER A 132 2.62 11.72 -16.37
N ASN A 133 2.49 11.21 -17.59
CA ASN A 133 1.25 10.55 -18.03
C ASN A 133 0.93 9.27 -17.23
N ILE A 134 1.89 8.73 -16.48
CA ILE A 134 1.74 7.52 -15.66
C ILE A 134 1.71 7.81 -14.15
N ALA A 135 1.70 9.09 -13.74
CA ALA A 135 1.74 9.50 -12.33
C ALA A 135 0.61 8.87 -11.49
N MET A 136 -0.58 8.65 -12.08
CA MET A 136 -1.65 7.95 -11.39
C MET A 136 -1.30 6.51 -11.04
N PHE A 137 -0.69 5.76 -11.97
CA PHE A 137 -0.32 4.37 -11.71
C PHE A 137 0.80 4.27 -10.68
N GLU A 138 1.82 5.11 -10.81
CA GLU A 138 2.91 5.21 -9.81
C GLU A 138 2.35 5.55 -8.43
N GLY A 139 1.38 6.47 -8.36
CA GLY A 139 0.79 6.89 -7.10
C GLY A 139 -0.07 5.81 -6.45
N ILE A 140 -0.84 5.05 -7.24
CA ILE A 140 -1.61 3.90 -6.72
C ILE A 140 -0.65 2.86 -6.12
N GLN A 141 0.47 2.58 -6.79
CA GLN A 141 1.47 1.65 -6.29
C GLN A 141 2.09 2.14 -4.97
N HIS A 142 2.42 3.43 -4.87
CA HIS A 142 2.94 4.01 -3.64
C HIS A 142 1.93 4.00 -2.50
N LEU A 143 0.66 4.30 -2.78
CA LEU A 143 -0.42 4.23 -1.78
C LEU A 143 -0.57 2.82 -1.22
N GLY A 144 -0.52 1.79 -2.08
CA GLY A 144 -0.54 0.40 -1.65
C GLY A 144 0.60 0.06 -0.69
N LYS A 145 1.83 0.47 -1.03
CA LYS A 145 3.01 0.27 -0.17
C LYS A 145 2.91 1.02 1.16
N GLY A 146 2.46 2.27 1.14
CA GLY A 146 2.28 3.09 2.34
C GLY A 146 1.24 2.51 3.30
N LEU A 147 0.11 2.01 2.78
CA LEU A 147 -0.91 1.33 3.57
C LEU A 147 -0.38 0.06 4.24
N LEU A 148 0.45 -0.71 3.54
CA LEU A 148 1.02 -1.95 4.06
C LEU A 148 2.01 -1.69 5.20
N VAL A 149 2.87 -0.67 5.05
CA VAL A 149 3.77 -0.20 6.11
C VAL A 149 2.98 0.29 7.33
N MET A 150 1.91 1.05 7.12
CA MET A 150 1.06 1.52 8.22
C MET A 150 0.38 0.36 8.94
N ALA A 151 -0.13 -0.65 8.22
CA ALA A 151 -0.74 -1.82 8.81
C ALA A 151 0.26 -2.60 9.69
N GLN A 152 1.50 -2.78 9.22
CA GLN A 152 2.58 -3.41 10.00
C GLN A 152 2.96 -2.58 11.23
N ALA A 153 2.99 -1.25 11.11
CA ALA A 153 3.28 -0.35 12.23
C ALA A 153 2.17 -0.38 13.30
N ILE A 154 0.90 -0.40 12.89
CA ILE A 154 -0.24 -0.54 13.81
C ILE A 154 -0.18 -1.89 14.54
N ASP A 155 0.16 -2.96 13.83
CA ASP A 155 0.26 -4.28 14.45
C ASP A 155 1.42 -4.36 15.46
N SER A 156 2.54 -3.72 15.14
CA SER A 156 3.70 -3.59 16.04
C SER A 156 3.37 -2.76 17.28
N MET A 157 2.64 -1.65 17.12
CA MET A 157 2.19 -0.82 18.25
C MET A 157 1.18 -1.55 19.12
N LYS A 158 0.27 -2.34 18.54
CA LYS A 158 -0.69 -3.14 19.28
C LYS A 158 0.00 -4.22 20.12
N LYS A 159 0.99 -4.92 19.54
CA LYS A 159 1.85 -5.87 20.26
C LYS A 159 2.63 -5.19 21.40
N GLN A 160 3.05 -3.93 21.26
CA GLN A 160 3.71 -3.17 22.33
C GLN A 160 2.75 -2.66 23.42
N GLN A 161 1.51 -2.30 23.08
CA GLN A 161 0.50 -1.91 24.06
C GLN A 161 0.04 -3.10 24.92
N GLU A 162 -0.12 -4.27 24.33
CA GLU A 162 -0.45 -5.50 25.07
C GLU A 162 0.69 -5.92 26.03
N GLN A 163 1.95 -5.56 25.73
CA GLN A 163 3.09 -5.74 26.65
C GLN A 163 3.27 -4.60 27.67
N GLY A 164 2.64 -3.44 27.47
CA GLY A 164 2.70 -2.28 28.36
C GLY A 164 1.62 -2.27 29.45
N GLU A 165 0.43 -2.81 29.17
CA GLU A 165 -0.68 -2.81 30.14
C GLU A 165 -0.50 -3.80 31.32
N GLU A 166 0.38 -4.81 31.21
CA GLU A 166 0.77 -5.63 32.36
C GLU A 166 1.76 -4.92 33.32
N GLY A 167 2.31 -3.76 32.91
CA GLY A 167 3.25 -2.97 33.70
C GLY A 167 2.61 -1.89 34.58
N GLU A 168 1.43 -1.36 34.23
CA GLU A 168 0.83 -0.19 34.90
C GLU A 168 -0.35 -0.51 35.84
N GLN A 169 -0.94 -1.71 35.81
CA GLN A 169 -2.00 -2.06 36.79
C GLN A 169 -1.48 -2.40 38.21
N GLY A 170 -0.18 -2.29 38.45
CA GLY A 170 0.43 -2.59 39.76
C GLY A 170 0.59 -1.42 40.73
N GLU A 171 0.39 -0.16 40.30
CA GLU A 171 0.77 1.01 41.12
C GLU A 171 -0.39 1.86 41.68
N GLU A 172 -1.67 1.63 41.34
CA GLU A 172 -2.77 2.48 41.85
C GLU A 172 -3.59 1.94 43.04
N GLU A 173 -3.34 0.72 43.55
CA GLU A 173 -4.13 0.16 44.68
C GLU A 173 -3.53 0.35 46.10
N GLN A 174 -2.66 1.34 46.34
CA GLN A 174 -2.20 1.67 47.70
C GLN A 174 -2.25 3.16 48.09
N GLU A 175 -3.30 3.88 47.71
CA GLU A 175 -3.67 5.14 48.39
C GLU A 175 -5.18 5.22 48.62
N GLN A 176 -5.70 4.41 49.55
CA GLN A 176 -6.91 4.70 50.30
C GLN A 176 -6.96 3.80 51.56
N GLN A 177 -6.27 4.26 52.61
CA GLN A 177 -6.56 3.93 54.01
C GLN A 177 -7.37 5.07 54.63
#